data_AF-A0A1F6HWZ2-F1
#
_entry.id   AF-A0A1F6HWZ2-F1
#
_cell.length_a   1.000
_cell.length_b   1.000
_cell.length_c   1.000
_cell.angle_alpha   90.00
_cell.angle_beta   90.00
_cell.angle_gamma   90.00
#
_symmetry.space_group_name_H-M   'P 1'
#
loop_
_entity.id
_entity.type
_entity.pdbx_description
1 polymer ?
#
loop_
_entity_poly.entity_id
_entity_poly.type
_entity_poly.pdbx_seq_one_letter_code
_entity_poly.pdbx_strand_id
1 'polypeptide(L)'
;MNYSPAQKKNKGFIQHQLRRSGAGFTLIEILVVMGVLSVLFSIILFLINPAGQFGRANNAQRRSDIAAILNSIGAYTADNKGVLPTGISTTSATITDAVNGANICALLVPKYIPSLPTDPSLKTNDITTCTNYNTGYTVVKDANNRVTIAAPNQEVGDVISITR
;
A
#
# COMPACT_ATOMS: atom_id res chain seq x y z
N MET A 1 85.58 12.89 12.08
CA MET A 1 84.34 12.11 12.25
C MET A 1 83.77 11.79 10.87
N ASN A 2 83.81 10.52 10.49
CA ASN A 2 83.42 9.99 9.19
C ASN A 2 81.89 10.03 9.03
N TYR A 3 81.39 10.76 8.02
CA TYR A 3 80.01 10.66 7.59
C TYR A 3 79.89 9.53 6.56
N SER A 4 79.22 8.44 6.97
CA SER A 4 78.84 7.32 6.12
C SER A 4 77.64 7.72 5.24
N PRO A 5 77.69 7.56 3.90
CA PRO A 5 76.54 7.89 3.07
C PRO A 5 75.44 6.83 3.18
N ALA A 6 74.21 7.31 3.38
CA ALA A 6 73.00 6.50 3.47
C ALA A 6 72.70 5.77 2.14
N GLN A 7 72.50 4.45 2.22
CA GLN A 7 72.05 3.58 1.13
C GLN A 7 70.61 3.95 0.73
N LYS A 8 70.41 4.43 -0.51
CA LYS A 8 69.08 4.62 -1.10
C LYS A 8 68.39 3.26 -1.27
N LYS A 9 67.44 2.97 -0.39
CA LYS A 9 66.56 1.79 -0.45
C LYS A 9 65.74 1.84 -1.75
N ASN A 10 66.11 1.01 -2.72
CA ASN A 10 65.38 0.87 -3.98
C ASN A 10 63.99 0.30 -3.69
N LYS A 11 62.94 1.09 -3.92
CA LYS A 11 61.55 0.65 -3.74
C LYS A 11 61.21 -0.28 -4.89
N GLY A 12 61.35 -1.59 -4.65
CA GLY A 12 60.83 -2.61 -5.56
C GLY A 12 59.33 -2.39 -5.75
N PHE A 13 58.93 -2.09 -6.98
CA PHE A 13 57.54 -2.02 -7.40
C PHE A 13 56.93 -3.41 -7.21
N ILE A 14 56.05 -3.57 -6.21
CA ILE A 14 55.23 -4.77 -6.08
C ILE A 14 54.19 -4.70 -7.22
N GLN A 15 54.47 -5.43 -8.30
CA GLN A 15 53.52 -5.68 -9.38
C GLN A 15 52.38 -6.54 -8.81
N HIS A 16 51.25 -5.93 -8.44
CA HIS A 16 50.01 -6.67 -8.19
C HIS A 16 49.56 -7.30 -9.50
N GLN A 17 49.90 -8.57 -9.72
CA GLN A 17 49.31 -9.39 -10.77
C GLN A 17 47.82 -9.56 -10.48
N LEU A 18 46.99 -8.73 -11.11
CA LEU A 18 45.54 -8.94 -11.16
C LEU A 18 45.29 -10.26 -11.91
N ARG A 19 45.09 -11.36 -11.18
CA ARG A 19 44.55 -12.60 -11.76
C ARG A 19 43.16 -12.29 -12.30
N ARG A 20 43.04 -11.99 -13.61
CA ARG A 20 41.77 -12.12 -14.31
C ARG A 20 41.51 -13.61 -14.49
N SER A 21 40.83 -14.20 -13.53
CA SER A 21 40.18 -15.50 -13.70
C SER A 21 38.68 -15.24 -13.72
N GLY A 22 38.09 -15.49 -14.88
CA GLY A 22 36.66 -15.37 -15.12
C GLY A 22 36.40 -15.69 -16.58
N ALA A 23 36.12 -16.96 -16.86
CA ALA A 23 35.49 -17.34 -18.12
C ALA A 23 34.11 -16.66 -18.14
N GLY A 24 33.85 -15.83 -19.15
CA GLY A 24 32.54 -15.24 -19.37
C GLY A 24 31.59 -16.27 -20.00
N PHE A 25 30.30 -16.07 -19.81
CA PHE A 25 29.27 -16.86 -20.50
C PHE A 25 29.41 -16.71 -22.02
N THR A 26 29.20 -17.81 -22.73
CA THR A 26 29.13 -17.82 -24.19
C THR A 26 27.79 -17.28 -24.69
N LEU A 27 27.76 -16.78 -25.92
CA LEU A 27 26.52 -16.31 -26.56
C LEU A 27 25.48 -17.44 -26.68
N ILE A 28 25.94 -18.66 -26.97
CA ILE A 28 25.07 -19.84 -27.09
C ILE A 28 24.44 -20.19 -25.74
N GLU A 29 25.16 -20.08 -24.63
CA GLU A 29 24.62 -20.34 -23.29
C GLU A 29 23.51 -19.37 -22.93
N ILE A 30 23.68 -18.06 -23.21
CA ILE A 30 22.63 -17.08 -22.94
C ILE A 30 21.41 -17.29 -23.85
N LEU A 31 21.62 -17.67 -25.11
CA LEU A 31 20.53 -17.93 -26.05
C LEU A 31 19.67 -19.12 -25.59
N VAL A 32 20.31 -20.24 -25.21
CA VAL A 32 19.59 -21.42 -24.72
C VAL A 32 18.86 -21.11 -23.41
N VAL A 33 19.48 -20.37 -22.50
CA VAL A 33 18.87 -19.98 -21.22
C VAL A 33 17.62 -19.11 -21.44
N MET A 34 17.69 -18.09 -22.29
CA MET A 34 16.52 -17.25 -22.60
C MET A 34 15.42 -18.05 -23.29
N GLY A 35 15.78 -19.01 -24.14
CA GLY A 35 14.84 -19.96 -24.75
C GLY A 35 14.07 -20.76 -23.69
N VAL A 36 14.77 -21.42 -22.77
CA VAL A 36 14.15 -22.20 -21.70
C VAL A 36 13.35 -21.31 -20.74
N LEU A 37 13.87 -20.13 -20.37
CA LEU A 37 13.18 -19.19 -19.49
C LEU A 37 11.85 -18.71 -20.08
N SER A 38 11.81 -18.43 -21.38
CA SER A 38 10.57 -17.97 -22.04
C SER A 38 9.44 -19.00 -21.94
N VAL A 39 9.75 -20.28 -22.17
CA VAL A 39 8.78 -21.38 -22.11
C VAL A 39 8.26 -21.55 -20.68
N LEU A 40 9.17 -21.57 -19.70
CA LEU A 40 8.79 -21.67 -18.28
C LEU A 40 7.93 -20.48 -17.84
N PHE A 41 8.30 -19.27 -18.25
CA PHE A 41 7.57 -18.06 -17.87
C PHE A 41 6.14 -18.04 -18.42
N SER A 42 5.93 -18.47 -19.68
CA SER A 42 4.58 -18.59 -20.25
C SER A 42 3.68 -19.51 -19.43
N ILE A 43 4.18 -20.66 -18.98
CA ILE A 43 3.41 -21.61 -18.16
C ILE A 43 3.04 -21.00 -16.81
N ILE A 44 3.98 -20.31 -16.16
CA ILE A 44 3.77 -19.70 -14.84
C ILE A 44 2.67 -18.63 -14.85
N LEU A 45 2.59 -17.82 -15.91
CA LEU A 45 1.56 -16.78 -16.01
C LEU A 45 0.13 -17.35 -16.04
N PHE A 46 -0.06 -18.51 -16.66
CA PHE A 46 -1.36 -19.20 -16.64
C PHE A 46 -1.71 -19.73 -15.24
N LEU A 47 -0.72 -20.11 -14.44
CA LEU A 47 -0.93 -20.73 -13.13
C LEU A 47 -1.25 -19.74 -12.00
N ILE A 48 -0.70 -18.52 -12.04
CA ILE A 48 -0.74 -17.61 -10.88
C ILE A 48 -2.00 -16.74 -10.80
N ASN A 49 -2.81 -16.64 -11.87
CA ASN A 49 -3.94 -15.72 -11.97
C ASN A 49 -3.57 -14.30 -11.44
N PRO A 50 -2.72 -13.56 -12.17
CA PRO A 50 -2.23 -12.26 -11.71
C PRO A 50 -3.36 -11.30 -11.36
N ALA A 51 -4.47 -11.33 -12.09
CA ALA A 51 -5.66 -10.53 -11.82
C ALA A 51 -6.25 -10.80 -10.42
N GLY A 52 -6.34 -12.07 -10.02
CA GLY A 52 -6.79 -12.46 -8.68
C GLY A 52 -5.86 -11.97 -7.57
N GLN A 53 -4.55 -11.93 -7.82
CA GLN A 53 -3.57 -11.43 -6.84
C GLN A 53 -3.69 -9.93 -6.61
N PHE A 54 -3.94 -9.14 -7.65
CA PHE A 54 -4.26 -7.71 -7.49
C PHE A 54 -5.55 -7.50 -6.70
N GLY A 55 -6.59 -8.28 -6.99
CA GLY A 55 -7.85 -8.20 -6.23
C GLY A 55 -7.69 -8.48 -4.74
N ARG A 56 -6.85 -9.47 -4.39
CA ARG A 56 -6.52 -9.77 -2.99
C ARG A 56 -5.74 -8.64 -2.31
N ALA A 57 -4.81 -8.02 -3.02
CA ALA A 57 -4.05 -6.88 -2.50
C ALA A 57 -4.98 -5.68 -2.24
N ASN A 58 -5.87 -5.37 -3.17
CA ASN A 58 -6.88 -4.32 -3.01
C ASN A 58 -7.84 -4.64 -1.85
N ASN A 59 -8.30 -5.89 -1.71
CA ASN A 59 -9.14 -6.29 -0.58
C ASN A 59 -8.40 -6.18 0.77
N ALA A 60 -7.10 -6.47 0.82
CA ALA A 60 -6.29 -6.26 2.01
C ALA A 60 -6.19 -4.77 2.37
N GLN A 61 -5.98 -3.90 1.37
CA GLN A 61 -6.02 -2.45 1.54
C GLN A 61 -7.38 -1.99 2.07
N ARG A 62 -8.50 -2.39 1.43
CA ARG A 62 -9.87 -2.07 1.87
C ARG A 62 -10.11 -2.42 3.33
N ARG A 63 -9.64 -3.60 3.80
CA ARG A 63 -9.76 -4.02 5.20
C ARG A 63 -9.03 -3.08 6.16
N SER A 64 -7.83 -2.64 5.78
CA SER A 64 -7.07 -1.66 6.55
C SER A 64 -7.76 -0.29 6.57
N ASP A 65 -8.27 0.15 5.42
CA ASP A 65 -8.92 1.44 5.24
C ASP A 65 -10.19 1.56 6.08
N ILE A 66 -11.09 0.58 5.99
CA ILE A 66 -12.33 0.60 6.77
C ILE A 66 -12.06 0.50 8.28
N ALA A 67 -10.99 -0.19 8.68
CA ALA A 67 -10.57 -0.23 10.09
C ALA A 67 -10.03 1.12 10.56
N ALA A 68 -9.24 1.81 9.75
CA ALA A 68 -8.75 3.16 10.05
C ALA A 68 -9.90 4.16 10.19
N ILE A 69 -10.85 4.15 9.24
CA ILE A 69 -12.07 4.98 9.30
C ILE A 69 -12.85 4.68 10.57
N LEU A 70 -13.15 3.41 10.85
CA LEU A 70 -13.94 3.02 12.03
C LEU A 70 -13.25 3.38 13.35
N ASN A 71 -11.93 3.22 13.44
CA ASN A 71 -11.16 3.62 14.61
C ASN A 71 -11.20 5.15 14.82
N SER A 72 -11.11 5.94 13.75
CA SER A 72 -11.21 7.40 13.85
C SER A 72 -12.61 7.87 14.27
N ILE A 73 -13.67 7.20 13.81
CA ILE A 73 -15.05 7.44 14.29
C ILE A 73 -15.14 7.09 15.78
N GLY A 74 -14.55 5.98 16.22
CA GLY A 74 -14.49 5.61 17.62
C GLY A 74 -13.78 6.66 18.49
N ALA A 75 -12.64 7.18 18.01
CA ALA A 75 -11.91 8.24 18.69
C ALA A 75 -12.71 9.55 18.77
N TYR A 76 -13.36 9.97 17.67
CA TYR A 76 -14.28 11.10 17.68
C TYR A 76 -15.38 10.91 18.72
N THR A 77 -15.98 9.72 18.75
CA THR A 77 -17.10 9.41 19.64
C THR A 77 -16.69 9.45 21.12
N ALA A 78 -15.47 8.98 21.43
CA ALA A 78 -14.91 9.07 22.78
C ALA A 78 -14.73 10.53 23.22
N ASP A 79 -14.19 11.39 22.36
CA ASP A 79 -14.00 12.82 22.62
C ASP A 79 -15.33 13.59 22.72
N ASN A 80 -16.37 13.13 22.02
CA ASN A 80 -17.67 13.80 21.93
C ASN A 80 -18.75 13.12 22.79
N LYS A 81 -18.38 12.55 23.94
CA LYS A 81 -19.30 12.01 24.95
C LYS A 81 -20.29 10.96 24.40
N GLY A 82 -19.85 10.12 23.47
CA GLY A 82 -20.70 9.10 22.86
C GLY A 82 -21.49 9.57 21.64
N VAL A 83 -21.37 10.83 21.23
CA VAL A 83 -22.03 11.35 20.03
C VAL A 83 -21.23 10.96 18.79
N LEU A 84 -21.88 10.27 17.84
CA LEU A 84 -21.32 9.91 16.54
C LEU A 84 -21.18 11.15 15.62
N PRO A 85 -20.24 11.13 14.66
CA PRO A 85 -20.13 12.17 13.62
C PRO A 85 -21.47 12.44 12.93
N THR A 86 -21.80 13.71 12.75
CA THR A 86 -22.97 14.11 11.97
C THR A 86 -22.78 13.66 10.51
N GLY A 87 -23.82 13.06 9.92
CA GLY A 87 -23.75 12.42 8.61
C GLY A 87 -23.83 10.89 8.66
N ILE A 88 -23.54 10.26 9.81
CA ILE A 88 -23.78 8.82 10.00
C ILE A 88 -25.25 8.58 10.39
N SER A 89 -25.98 7.87 9.52
CA SER A 89 -27.40 7.59 9.69
C SER A 89 -27.70 6.09 9.75
N THR A 90 -28.95 5.73 10.04
CA THR A 90 -29.43 4.34 9.99
C THR A 90 -29.63 3.81 8.57
N THR A 91 -29.49 4.67 7.56
CA THR A 91 -29.46 4.32 6.15
C THR A 91 -28.02 4.30 5.68
N SER A 92 -27.61 3.23 5.00
CA SER A 92 -26.27 3.14 4.44
C SER A 92 -26.05 4.23 3.39
N ALA A 93 -24.95 4.95 3.52
CA ALA A 93 -24.57 6.03 2.61
C ALA A 93 -23.07 5.97 2.33
N THR A 94 -22.67 6.38 1.12
CA THR A 94 -21.26 6.55 0.75
C THR A 94 -20.65 7.68 1.57
N ILE A 95 -19.40 7.53 2.01
CA ILE A 95 -18.64 8.59 2.68
C ILE A 95 -18.10 9.53 1.60
N THR A 96 -18.84 10.61 1.39
CA THR A 96 -18.65 11.64 0.35
C THR A 96 -19.30 12.95 0.81
N ASP A 97 -18.94 14.08 0.19
CA ASP A 97 -19.63 15.35 0.36
C ASP A 97 -20.81 15.57 -0.61
N ALA A 98 -21.10 14.61 -1.48
CA ALA A 98 -22.26 14.64 -2.35
C ALA A 98 -23.60 14.58 -1.57
N VAL A 99 -24.69 15.00 -2.22
CA VAL A 99 -26.05 14.93 -1.66
C VAL A 99 -26.38 13.49 -1.27
N ASN A 100 -27.00 13.31 -0.10
CA ASN A 100 -27.29 12.00 0.53
C ASN A 100 -26.05 11.18 0.94
N GLY A 101 -24.85 11.74 0.84
CA GLY A 101 -23.61 11.16 1.36
C GLY A 101 -23.45 11.36 2.87
N ALA A 102 -22.63 10.51 3.49
CA ALA A 102 -22.16 10.68 4.85
C ALA A 102 -20.94 11.62 4.87
N ASN A 103 -21.21 12.93 4.99
CA ASN A 103 -20.15 13.94 5.03
C ASN A 103 -19.54 14.04 6.44
N ILE A 104 -18.52 13.22 6.70
CA ILE A 104 -17.81 13.14 7.99
C ILE A 104 -16.36 13.63 7.94
N CYS A 105 -15.86 14.04 6.77
CA CYS A 105 -14.43 14.34 6.60
C CYS A 105 -13.94 15.46 7.51
N ALA A 106 -14.64 16.60 7.55
CA ALA A 106 -14.21 17.76 8.34
C ALA A 106 -14.26 17.51 9.86
N LEU A 107 -14.96 16.45 10.29
CA LEU A 107 -15.03 16.04 11.70
C LEU A 107 -13.88 15.11 12.09
N LEU A 108 -13.38 14.33 11.13
CA LEU A 108 -12.36 13.31 11.36
C LEU A 108 -10.95 13.79 10.99
N VAL A 109 -10.82 14.51 9.88
CA VAL A 109 -9.55 14.99 9.32
C VAL A 109 -9.27 16.42 9.78
N PRO A 110 -8.04 16.76 10.20
CA PRO A 110 -6.88 15.87 10.43
C PRO A 110 -6.80 15.31 11.85
N LYS A 111 -7.74 15.66 12.74
CA LYS A 111 -7.59 15.43 14.19
C LYS A 111 -7.53 13.95 14.59
N TYR A 112 -8.38 13.10 13.99
CA TYR A 112 -8.53 11.69 14.36
C TYR A 112 -7.96 10.74 13.31
N ILE A 113 -7.76 11.23 12.08
CA ILE A 113 -7.10 10.53 10.98
C ILE A 113 -6.43 11.57 10.06
N PRO A 114 -5.20 11.34 9.57
CA PRO A 114 -4.49 12.34 8.75
C PRO A 114 -5.14 12.61 7.38
N SER A 115 -5.78 11.59 6.82
CA SER A 115 -6.53 11.64 5.56
C SER A 115 -7.56 10.52 5.55
N LEU A 116 -8.69 10.69 4.86
CA LEU A 116 -9.60 9.56 4.64
C LEU A 116 -9.08 8.71 3.49
N PRO A 117 -8.89 7.39 3.69
CA PRO A 117 -8.48 6.52 2.61
C PRO A 117 -9.58 6.43 1.54
N THR A 118 -9.17 6.17 0.29
CA THR A 118 -10.09 5.95 -0.83
C THR A 118 -9.99 4.53 -1.38
N ASP A 119 -11.11 3.96 -1.82
CA ASP A 119 -11.12 2.62 -2.40
C ASP A 119 -10.15 2.55 -3.59
N PRO A 120 -9.25 1.53 -3.65
CA PRO A 120 -8.24 1.40 -4.70
C PRO A 120 -8.81 1.43 -6.13
N SER A 121 -10.07 1.02 -6.32
CA SER A 121 -10.73 1.04 -7.63
C SER A 121 -11.01 2.46 -8.14
N LEU A 122 -11.05 3.47 -7.27
CA LEU A 122 -11.24 4.88 -7.66
C LEU A 122 -9.98 5.49 -8.28
N LYS A 123 -8.80 4.92 -8.01
CA LYS A 123 -7.48 5.41 -8.49
C LYS A 123 -7.24 6.89 -8.13
N THR A 124 -7.72 7.28 -6.96
CA THR A 124 -7.55 8.62 -6.36
C THR A 124 -6.60 8.56 -5.17
N ASN A 125 -6.07 9.71 -4.78
CA ASN A 125 -5.31 9.82 -3.53
C ASN A 125 -6.26 9.88 -2.32
N ASP A 126 -5.72 9.58 -1.14
CA ASP A 126 -6.43 9.79 0.12
C ASP A 126 -6.86 11.25 0.29
N ILE A 127 -8.04 11.43 0.90
CA ILE A 127 -8.70 12.73 1.05
C ILE A 127 -8.07 13.48 2.22
N THR A 128 -7.29 14.52 1.90
CA THR A 128 -6.72 15.48 2.86
C THR A 128 -7.53 16.76 2.93
N THR A 129 -8.25 17.09 1.85
CA THR A 129 -9.12 18.26 1.74
C THR A 129 -10.58 17.82 1.65
N CYS A 130 -11.40 18.22 2.61
CA CYS A 130 -12.80 17.80 2.72
C CYS A 130 -13.73 18.55 1.76
N THR A 131 -13.38 18.55 0.47
CA THR A 131 -14.08 19.24 -0.61
C THR A 131 -14.04 18.38 -1.87
N ASN A 132 -15.20 18.20 -2.50
CA ASN A 132 -15.42 17.36 -3.69
C ASN A 132 -14.76 15.99 -3.56
N TYR A 133 -15.16 15.21 -2.55
CA TYR A 133 -14.49 13.96 -2.21
C TYR A 133 -15.43 12.77 -2.23
N ASN A 134 -14.89 11.61 -2.58
CA ASN A 134 -15.59 10.33 -2.49
C ASN A 134 -14.58 9.25 -2.11
N THR A 135 -14.84 8.57 -1.00
CA THR A 135 -13.96 7.49 -0.53
C THR A 135 -14.28 6.15 -1.17
N GLY A 136 -15.47 5.97 -1.76
CA GLY A 136 -15.95 4.67 -2.23
C GLY A 136 -16.39 3.71 -1.13
N TYR A 137 -16.18 4.06 0.14
CA TYR A 137 -16.63 3.30 1.31
C TYR A 137 -18.01 3.77 1.77
N THR A 138 -18.77 2.87 2.40
CA THR A 138 -20.10 3.21 2.97
C THR A 138 -20.08 3.10 4.48
N VAL A 139 -20.95 3.89 5.11
CA VAL A 139 -21.15 3.90 6.56
C VAL A 139 -22.64 3.81 6.89
N VAL A 140 -22.95 3.07 7.96
CA VAL A 140 -24.29 2.99 8.55
C VAL A 140 -24.16 2.77 10.05
N LYS A 141 -25.14 3.23 10.84
CA LYS A 141 -25.27 2.84 12.25
C LYS A 141 -26.53 2.02 12.49
N ASP A 142 -26.49 1.15 13.49
CA ASP A 142 -27.69 0.45 13.98
C ASP A 142 -28.44 1.29 15.04
N ALA A 143 -29.55 0.74 15.56
CA ALA A 143 -30.35 1.37 16.61
C ALA A 143 -29.60 1.53 17.95
N ASN A 144 -28.50 0.78 18.15
CA ASN A 144 -27.66 0.82 19.33
C ASN A 144 -26.41 1.70 19.14
N ASN A 145 -26.37 2.50 18.07
CA ASN A 145 -25.22 3.33 17.66
C ASN A 145 -23.95 2.53 17.34
N ARG A 146 -24.05 1.24 17.01
CA ARG A 146 -22.91 0.49 16.46
C ARG A 146 -22.71 0.89 15.01
N VAL A 147 -21.48 1.24 14.66
CA VAL A 147 -21.13 1.74 13.33
C VAL A 147 -20.58 0.60 12.50
N THR A 148 -21.11 0.44 11.29
CA THR A 148 -20.60 -0.46 10.27
C THR A 148 -20.01 0.33 9.12
N ILE A 149 -18.77 0.03 8.75
CA ILE A 149 -18.13 0.50 7.53
C ILE A 149 -18.00 -0.68 6.57
N ALA A 150 -18.35 -0.48 5.30
CA ALA A 150 -18.24 -1.50 4.27
C ALA A 150 -17.53 -0.98 3.01
N ALA A 151 -16.90 -1.91 2.29
CA ALA A 151 -16.29 -1.67 0.98
C ALA A 151 -17.14 -2.34 -0.11
N PRO A 152 -18.07 -1.62 -0.75
CA PRO A 152 -19.02 -2.20 -1.70
C PRO A 152 -18.37 -2.71 -2.99
N ASN A 153 -17.21 -2.16 -3.38
CA ASN A 153 -16.48 -2.50 -4.61
C ASN A 153 -15.50 -3.67 -4.41
N GLN A 154 -15.85 -4.61 -3.54
CA GLN A 154 -15.04 -5.78 -3.25
C GLN A 154 -14.77 -6.61 -4.51
N GLU A 155 -13.53 -7.08 -4.64
CA GLU A 155 -13.12 -7.94 -5.76
C GLU A 155 -13.11 -9.41 -5.29
N VAL A 156 -13.18 -10.36 -6.22
CA VAL A 156 -13.06 -11.81 -5.93
C VAL A 156 -14.19 -12.37 -5.03
N GLY A 157 -15.30 -11.63 -4.85
CA GLY A 157 -16.51 -12.12 -4.16
C GLY A 157 -16.47 -12.08 -2.62
N ASP A 158 -15.43 -11.50 -2.02
CA ASP A 158 -15.29 -11.38 -0.57
C ASP A 158 -16.21 -10.29 -0.01
N VAL A 159 -17.00 -10.54 1.04
CA VAL A 159 -17.68 -9.45 1.77
C VAL A 159 -16.73 -8.74 2.74
N ILE A 160 -16.55 -7.42 2.58
CA ILE A 160 -15.64 -6.61 3.41
C ILE A 160 -16.41 -5.54 4.18
N SER A 161 -16.65 -5.82 5.46
CA SER A 161 -17.25 -4.88 6.41
C SER A 161 -16.76 -5.11 7.83
N ILE A 162 -16.72 -4.06 8.64
CA ILE A 162 -16.42 -4.14 10.08
C ILE A 162 -17.49 -3.34 10.85
N THR A 163 -18.01 -3.94 11.93
CA THR A 163 -18.95 -3.29 12.85
C THR A 163 -18.33 -3.15 14.23
N ARG A 164 -18.39 -1.95 14.83
CA ARG A 164 -18.03 -1.72 16.22
C ARG A 164 -19.19 -1.06 16.96
#